data_AF-A0A927F865-F1
#
_entry.id   AF-A0A927F865-F1
#
_cell.length_a   1.000
_cell.length_b   1.000
_cell.length_c   1.000
_cell.angle_alpha   90.00
_cell.angle_beta   90.00
_cell.angle_gamma   90.00
#
_symmetry.space_group_name_H-M   'P 1'
#
loop_
_entity.id
_entity.type
_entity.pdbx_description
1 polymer ?
#
loop_
_entity_poly.entity_id
_entity_poly.type
_entity_poly.pdbx_seq_one_letter_code
_entity_poly.pdbx_strand_id
1 'polypeptide(L)'
;MNSFPESPVTRLQQGFTLLELLVVTAIVAILVSIGGTVFFSQRNTAKFDRAEADLQVIQQGLEAYKARFGRYPEMPETFSNATISTEEEYLLNALCGQIGPSGDIISGSGIPVMLNTSLLSYGKAGLPLSGVQKNSIIDPWGKAYQYDPEPKNESDDLLFGYELSSAGPDGSFGTEDDIVAQ
;
A
#
# COMPACT_ATOMS: atom_id res chain seq x y z
N MET A 1 70.65 -8.84 51.15
CA MET A 1 69.87 -8.41 49.97
C MET A 1 70.48 -9.05 48.73
N ASN A 2 69.71 -9.80 47.94
CA ASN A 2 70.02 -10.10 46.53
C ASN A 2 68.69 -10.02 45.76
N SER A 3 68.50 -8.96 45.00
CA SER A 3 67.38 -8.77 44.08
C SER A 3 67.73 -9.45 42.76
N PHE A 4 67.01 -10.51 42.41
CA PHE A 4 67.11 -11.16 41.10
C PHE A 4 66.45 -10.26 40.03
N PRO A 5 67.10 -10.03 38.88
CA PRO A 5 66.50 -9.28 37.79
C PRO A 5 65.39 -10.09 37.10
N GLU A 6 64.17 -9.58 37.05
CA GLU A 6 63.10 -10.14 36.21
C GLU A 6 63.37 -9.81 34.74
N SER A 7 63.42 -10.82 33.88
CA SER A 7 63.57 -10.64 32.45
C SER A 7 62.22 -10.31 31.80
N PRO A 8 62.16 -9.30 30.90
CA PRO A 8 60.92 -8.94 30.23
C PRO A 8 60.51 -10.04 29.24
N VAL A 9 59.30 -10.58 29.38
CA VAL A 9 58.71 -11.52 28.43
C VAL A 9 58.22 -10.74 27.20
N THR A 10 59.01 -10.72 26.13
CA THR A 10 58.60 -10.18 24.82
C THR A 10 57.54 -11.09 24.21
N ARG A 11 56.28 -10.63 24.15
CA ARG A 11 55.25 -11.31 23.35
C ARG A 11 55.62 -11.17 21.88
N LEU A 12 55.83 -12.30 21.20
CA LEU A 12 55.94 -12.33 19.76
C LEU A 12 54.57 -11.96 19.17
N GLN A 13 54.49 -10.79 18.53
CA GLN A 13 53.33 -10.44 17.71
C GLN A 13 53.35 -11.37 16.48
N GLN A 14 52.47 -12.37 16.47
CA GLN A 14 52.24 -13.20 15.29
C GLN A 14 51.46 -12.36 14.28
N GLY A 15 52.10 -12.03 13.16
CA GLY A 15 51.44 -11.41 12.02
C GLY A 15 50.63 -12.45 11.24
N PHE A 16 49.52 -12.02 10.64
CA PHE A 16 48.72 -12.86 9.76
C PHE A 16 49.51 -13.24 8.50
N THR A 17 49.32 -14.48 8.04
CA THR A 17 49.90 -14.93 6.79
C THR A 17 49.07 -14.41 5.60
N LEU A 18 49.71 -14.15 4.45
CA LEU A 18 49.00 -13.77 3.22
C LEU A 18 47.99 -14.85 2.79
N LEU A 19 48.30 -16.11 3.09
CA LEU A 19 47.45 -17.25 2.77
C LEU A 19 46.15 -17.24 3.58
N GLU A 20 46.20 -16.90 4.88
CA GLU A 20 44.99 -16.77 5.70
C GLU A 20 44.04 -15.70 5.16
N LEU A 21 44.57 -14.53 4.80
CA LEU A 21 43.73 -13.46 4.25
C LEU A 21 43.14 -13.84 2.88
N LEU A 22 43.89 -14.60 2.08
CA LEU A 22 43.42 -15.10 0.77
C LEU A 22 42.26 -16.09 0.92
N VAL A 23 42.38 -17.06 1.82
CA VAL A 23 41.32 -18.05 2.06
C VAL A 23 40.08 -17.39 2.66
N VAL A 24 40.25 -16.45 3.60
CA VAL A 24 39.12 -15.74 4.22
C VAL A 24 38.34 -14.92 3.20
N THR A 25 39.02 -14.15 2.35
CA THR A 25 38.35 -13.34 1.32
C THR A 25 37.68 -14.20 0.26
N ALA A 26 38.24 -15.36 -0.09
CA ALA A 26 37.61 -16.33 -0.97
C ALA A 26 36.30 -16.89 -0.39
N ILE A 27 36.29 -17.27 0.90
CA ILE A 27 35.07 -17.76 1.56
C ILE A 27 34.01 -16.64 1.67
N VAL A 28 34.41 -15.41 2.02
CA VAL A 28 33.49 -14.27 2.10
C VAL A 28 32.85 -13.99 0.73
N ALA A 29 33.61 -14.07 -0.37
CA ALA A 29 33.06 -13.88 -1.72
C ALA A 29 31.97 -14.91 -2.07
N ILE A 30 32.14 -16.17 -1.67
CA ILE A 30 31.14 -17.24 -1.87
C ILE A 30 29.90 -17.01 -1.00
N LEU A 31 30.07 -16.56 0.24
CA LEU A 31 28.93 -16.30 1.13
C LEU A 31 28.11 -15.11 0.64
N VAL A 32 28.77 -14.04 0.17
CA VAL A 32 28.08 -12.86 -0.38
C VAL A 32 27.31 -13.21 -1.66
N SER A 33 27.87 -14.09 -2.51
CA SER A 33 27.20 -14.48 -3.76
C SER A 33 25.90 -15.26 -3.52
N ILE A 34 25.85 -16.08 -2.47
CA ILE A 34 24.64 -16.85 -2.09
C ILE A 34 23.67 -15.99 -1.27
N GLY A 35 24.18 -15.13 -0.38
CA GLY A 35 23.35 -14.35 0.55
C GLY A 35 22.56 -13.20 -0.10
N GLY A 36 22.99 -12.68 -1.24
CA GLY A 36 22.39 -11.48 -1.85
C GLY A 36 21.02 -11.65 -2.49
N THR A 37 20.65 -12.86 -2.93
CA THR A 37 19.51 -13.04 -3.85
C THR A 37 18.17 -13.36 -3.19
N VAL A 38 18.15 -13.78 -1.92
CA VAL A 38 16.94 -14.33 -1.27
C VAL A 38 15.94 -13.25 -0.79
N PHE A 39 16.33 -11.97 -0.74
CA PHE A 39 15.49 -10.91 -0.15
C PHE A 39 14.52 -10.20 -1.12
N PHE A 40 14.72 -10.30 -2.44
CA PHE A 40 13.94 -9.50 -3.38
C PHE A 40 12.57 -10.10 -3.75
N SER A 41 12.46 -11.42 -3.86
CA SER A 41 11.23 -12.06 -4.37
C SER A 41 10.02 -11.99 -3.42
N GLN A 42 10.23 -11.96 -2.10
CA GLN A 42 9.12 -11.95 -1.14
C GLN A 42 8.43 -10.59 -1.01
N ARG A 43 9.09 -9.50 -1.42
CA ARG A 43 8.51 -8.15 -1.32
C ARG A 43 7.42 -7.89 -2.34
N ASN A 44 7.45 -8.55 -3.50
CA ASN A 44 6.43 -8.33 -4.52
C ASN A 44 5.14 -9.07 -4.18
N THR A 45 5.20 -10.34 -3.77
CA THR A 45 4.00 -11.11 -3.37
C THR A 45 3.24 -10.43 -2.23
N ALA A 46 3.94 -9.94 -1.21
CA ALA A 46 3.31 -9.22 -0.10
C ALA A 46 2.58 -7.92 -0.53
N LYS A 47 2.98 -7.30 -1.65
CA LYS A 47 2.27 -6.15 -2.21
C LYS A 47 0.99 -6.58 -2.92
N PHE A 48 1.01 -7.66 -3.70
CA PHE A 48 -0.20 -8.20 -4.31
C PHE A 48 -1.22 -8.62 -3.25
N ASP A 49 -0.79 -9.39 -2.25
CA ASP A 49 -1.66 -9.82 -1.14
C ASP A 49 -2.27 -8.62 -0.39
N ARG A 50 -1.47 -7.56 -0.21
CA ARG A 50 -1.93 -6.33 0.41
C ARG A 50 -2.96 -5.61 -0.47
N ALA A 51 -2.72 -5.52 -1.77
CA ALA A 51 -3.64 -4.86 -2.69
C ALA A 51 -5.01 -5.57 -2.71
N GLU A 52 -5.02 -6.90 -2.68
CA GLU A 52 -6.23 -7.71 -2.57
C GLU A 52 -6.96 -7.49 -1.23
N ALA A 53 -6.23 -7.44 -0.12
CA ALA A 53 -6.82 -7.13 1.19
C ALA A 53 -7.40 -5.70 1.25
N ASP A 54 -6.72 -4.73 0.66
CA ASP A 54 -7.18 -3.34 0.58
C ASP A 54 -8.48 -3.26 -0.25
N LEU A 55 -8.58 -3.97 -1.39
CA LEU A 55 -9.81 -4.08 -2.19
C LEU A 55 -10.98 -4.65 -1.38
N GLN A 56 -10.75 -5.71 -0.59
CA GLN A 56 -11.79 -6.28 0.27
C GLN A 56 -12.28 -5.30 1.36
N VAL A 57 -11.39 -4.47 1.90
CA VAL A 57 -11.76 -3.43 2.88
C VAL A 57 -12.59 -2.32 2.22
N ILE A 58 -12.21 -1.90 1.00
CA ILE A 58 -12.97 -0.90 0.24
C ILE A 58 -14.35 -1.45 -0.13
N GLN A 59 -14.42 -2.71 -0.57
CA GLN A 59 -15.68 -3.40 -0.89
C GLN A 59 -16.62 -3.48 0.31
N GLN A 60 -16.12 -3.85 1.50
CA GLN A 60 -16.93 -3.82 2.73
C GLN A 60 -17.47 -2.41 3.01
N GLY A 61 -16.67 -1.38 2.73
CA GLY A 61 -17.11 0.02 2.80
C GLY A 61 -18.22 0.34 1.80
N LEU A 62 -18.10 -0.12 0.55
CA LEU A 62 -19.12 0.06 -0.49
C LEU A 62 -20.41 -0.68 -0.15
N GLU A 63 -20.34 -1.89 0.41
CA GLU A 63 -21.49 -2.64 0.89
C GLU A 63 -22.20 -1.91 2.04
N ALA A 64 -21.44 -1.41 3.01
CA ALA A 64 -21.98 -0.59 4.10
C ALA A 64 -22.61 0.71 3.59
N TYR A 65 -22.02 1.32 2.54
CA TYR A 65 -22.58 2.48 1.87
C TYR A 65 -23.93 2.16 1.21
N LYS A 66 -23.99 1.09 0.42
CA LYS A 66 -25.23 0.62 -0.22
C LYS A 66 -26.30 0.25 0.80
N ALA A 67 -25.92 -0.40 1.90
CA ALA A 67 -26.86 -0.70 2.99
C ALA A 67 -27.47 0.56 3.61
N ARG A 68 -26.73 1.68 3.62
CA ARG A 68 -27.21 2.95 4.16
C ARG A 68 -28.06 3.76 3.18
N PHE A 69 -27.61 3.88 1.93
CA PHE A 69 -28.21 4.78 0.95
C PHE A 69 -29.06 4.07 -0.12
N GLY A 70 -29.08 2.73 -0.11
CA GLY A 70 -29.83 1.89 -1.03
C GLY A 70 -29.13 1.60 -2.36
N ARG A 71 -28.06 2.33 -2.69
CA ARG A 71 -27.27 2.18 -3.91
C ARG A 71 -25.80 2.53 -3.66
N TYR A 72 -24.91 2.10 -4.56
CA TYR A 72 -23.50 2.48 -4.51
C TYR A 72 -23.31 3.96 -4.89
N PRO A 73 -22.15 4.57 -4.55
CA PRO A 73 -21.85 5.93 -4.97
C PRO A 73 -21.82 6.01 -6.50
N GLU A 74 -22.57 6.91 -7.11
CA GLU A 74 -22.48 7.20 -8.54
C GLU A 74 -21.41 8.27 -8.77
N MET A 75 -20.68 8.21 -9.87
CA MET A 75 -19.67 9.20 -10.20
C MET A 75 -20.37 10.43 -10.79
N PRO A 76 -20.20 11.65 -10.25
CA PRO A 76 -20.77 12.83 -10.87
C PRO A 76 -20.06 13.10 -12.21
N GLU A 77 -20.82 13.41 -13.26
CA GLU A 77 -20.26 13.76 -14.58
C GLU A 77 -19.36 15.01 -14.54
N THR A 78 -19.50 15.85 -13.51
CA THR A 78 -18.68 17.06 -13.34
C THR A 78 -18.45 17.37 -11.87
N PHE A 79 -17.17 17.47 -11.47
CA PHE A 79 -16.75 17.97 -10.17
C PHE A 79 -16.88 19.51 -10.14
N SER A 80 -18.10 19.99 -9.89
CA SER A 80 -18.40 21.43 -9.91
C SER A 80 -18.08 22.15 -8.59
N ASN A 81 -17.81 21.42 -7.50
CA ASN A 81 -17.46 22.02 -6.22
C ASN A 81 -15.94 22.09 -6.03
N ALA A 82 -15.43 23.17 -5.43
CA ALA A 82 -13.99 23.37 -5.18
C ALA A 82 -13.41 22.46 -4.06
N THR A 83 -14.26 21.61 -3.48
CA THR A 83 -13.95 20.82 -2.30
C THR A 83 -13.48 19.41 -2.66
N ILE A 84 -14.02 18.82 -3.73
CA ILE A 84 -13.64 17.53 -4.31
C ILE A 84 -13.19 17.81 -5.74
N SER A 85 -11.92 17.58 -6.01
CA SER A 85 -11.28 17.97 -7.28
C SER A 85 -11.02 16.81 -8.21
N THR A 86 -11.05 15.56 -7.71
CA THR A 86 -10.73 14.37 -8.49
C THR A 86 -11.65 13.20 -8.16
N GLU A 87 -11.70 12.23 -9.08
CA GLU A 87 -12.42 10.97 -8.91
C GLU A 87 -11.90 10.16 -7.72
N GLU A 88 -10.59 10.18 -7.52
CA GLU A 88 -9.89 9.47 -6.45
C GLU A 88 -10.25 10.02 -5.05
N GLU A 89 -10.52 11.32 -4.95
CA GLU A 89 -11.00 11.97 -3.73
C GLU A 89 -12.46 11.61 -3.45
N TYR A 90 -13.26 11.43 -4.51
CA TYR A 90 -14.69 11.13 -4.40
C TYR A 90 -14.95 9.82 -3.66
N LEU A 91 -14.27 8.74 -4.05
CA LEU A 91 -14.43 7.42 -3.44
C LEU A 91 -14.19 7.46 -1.92
N LEU A 92 -13.08 8.06 -1.48
CA LEU A 92 -12.76 8.18 -0.06
C LEU A 92 -13.86 8.93 0.69
N ASN A 93 -14.33 10.03 0.14
CA ASN A 93 -15.33 10.88 0.78
C ASN A 93 -16.71 10.20 0.84
N ALA A 94 -17.10 9.47 -0.20
CA ALA A 94 -18.30 8.66 -0.20
C ALA A 94 -18.25 7.61 0.91
N LEU A 95 -17.14 6.87 1.02
CA LEU A 95 -16.95 5.83 2.05
C LEU A 95 -16.76 6.40 3.48
N CYS A 96 -16.36 7.66 3.61
CA CYS A 96 -16.40 8.39 4.88
C CYS A 96 -17.79 8.93 5.23
N GLY A 97 -18.79 8.69 4.38
CA GLY A 97 -20.17 9.18 4.54
C GLY A 97 -20.34 10.69 4.29
N GLN A 98 -19.31 11.36 3.77
CA GLN A 98 -19.33 12.80 3.48
C GLN A 98 -20.05 13.13 2.18
N ILE A 99 -20.34 12.13 1.34
CA ILE A 99 -21.01 12.29 0.04
C ILE A 99 -22.14 11.26 -0.09
N GLY A 100 -23.33 11.74 -0.43
CA GLY A 100 -24.48 10.91 -0.80
C GLY A 100 -24.37 10.35 -2.22
N PRO A 101 -25.26 9.42 -2.62
CA PRO A 101 -25.04 8.65 -3.85
C PRO A 101 -25.01 9.48 -5.13
N SER A 102 -25.65 10.65 -5.12
CA SER A 102 -25.73 11.55 -6.28
C SER A 102 -24.68 12.67 -6.24
N GLY A 103 -23.68 12.57 -5.36
CA GLY A 103 -22.61 13.58 -5.25
C GLY A 103 -22.91 14.73 -4.29
N ASP A 104 -24.06 14.72 -3.60
CA ASP A 104 -24.40 15.73 -2.60
C ASP A 104 -23.49 15.64 -1.37
N ILE A 105 -22.93 16.78 -0.95
CA ILE A 105 -22.12 16.83 0.29
C ILE A 105 -23.04 16.70 1.51
N ILE A 106 -22.80 15.67 2.31
CA ILE A 106 -23.51 15.44 3.58
C ILE A 106 -22.68 16.07 4.69
N SER A 107 -23.20 17.15 5.27
CA SER A 107 -22.57 17.85 6.41
C SER A 107 -23.40 17.66 7.68
N GLY A 108 -22.82 17.09 8.73
CA GLY A 108 -23.50 16.87 10.00
C GLY A 108 -22.69 16.10 11.04
N SER A 109 -23.09 16.20 12.30
CA SER A 109 -22.56 15.39 13.40
C SER A 109 -23.22 14.00 13.38
N GLY A 110 -22.44 12.92 13.54
CA GLY A 110 -22.96 11.55 13.62
C GLY A 110 -23.06 10.80 12.29
N ILE A 111 -22.34 11.23 11.26
CA ILE A 111 -22.20 10.48 10.00
C ILE A 111 -21.41 9.20 10.30
N PRO A 112 -21.97 7.99 10.09
CA PRO A 112 -21.22 6.75 10.26
C PRO A 112 -20.16 6.63 9.16
N VAL A 113 -18.91 6.47 9.56
CA VAL A 113 -17.82 6.12 8.64
C VAL A 113 -18.00 4.65 8.25
N MET A 114 -18.11 4.39 6.95
CA MET A 114 -18.34 3.04 6.40
C MET A 114 -17.03 2.31 6.11
N LEU A 115 -15.92 3.04 6.06
CA LEU A 115 -14.59 2.53 5.76
C LEU A 115 -13.79 2.28 7.04
N ASN A 116 -13.11 1.13 7.10
CA ASN A 116 -12.04 0.95 8.08
C ASN A 116 -10.78 1.69 7.63
N THR A 117 -10.64 2.95 8.03
CA THR A 117 -9.55 3.82 7.59
C THR A 117 -8.18 3.46 8.17
N SER A 118 -8.11 2.56 9.16
CA SER A 118 -6.85 2.19 9.80
C SER A 118 -6.06 1.13 9.02
N LEU A 119 -6.72 0.43 8.09
CA LEU A 119 -6.11 -0.67 7.33
C LEU A 119 -5.51 -0.22 6.00
N LEU A 120 -5.95 0.95 5.50
CA LEU A 120 -5.63 1.44 4.18
C LEU A 120 -4.48 2.44 4.19
N SER A 121 -3.86 2.62 3.01
CA SER A 121 -2.85 3.66 2.77
C SER A 121 -3.45 4.85 2.02
N TYR A 122 -2.85 6.02 2.19
CA TYR A 122 -3.38 7.28 1.66
C TYR A 122 -2.31 8.14 1.00
N GLY A 123 -2.68 8.82 -0.08
CA GLY A 123 -1.76 9.66 -0.88
C GLY A 123 -1.26 10.91 -0.16
N LYS A 124 -1.99 11.41 0.84
CA LYS A 124 -1.59 12.55 1.68
C LYS A 124 -1.69 12.20 3.17
N ALA A 125 -0.80 12.79 3.97
CA ALA A 125 -0.80 12.65 5.41
C ALA A 125 -1.96 13.44 6.05
N GLY A 126 -2.54 12.85 7.10
CA GLY A 126 -3.72 13.38 7.77
C GLY A 126 -4.98 12.66 7.30
N LEU A 127 -5.55 11.85 8.18
CA LEU A 127 -6.92 11.39 8.07
C LEU A 127 -7.80 12.31 8.93
N PRO A 128 -8.45 13.35 8.39
CA PRO A 128 -9.42 14.07 9.19
C PRO A 128 -10.75 13.31 9.21
N LEU A 129 -11.16 12.84 10.38
CA LEU A 129 -12.53 12.37 10.67
C LEU A 129 -13.59 13.50 10.66
N SER A 130 -13.37 14.58 9.91
CA SER A 130 -14.31 15.70 9.83
C SER A 130 -14.16 16.47 8.52
N GLY A 131 -15.26 16.59 7.78
CA GLY A 131 -15.36 17.33 6.53
C GLY A 131 -14.83 16.56 5.32
N VAL A 132 -14.82 17.24 4.18
CA VAL A 132 -14.38 16.67 2.90
C VAL A 132 -12.86 16.52 2.87
N GLN A 133 -12.42 15.35 2.42
CA GLN A 133 -11.05 14.88 2.34
C GLN A 133 -10.46 15.21 0.97
N LYS A 134 -9.29 15.87 0.95
CA LYS A 134 -8.51 16.06 -0.28
C LYS A 134 -7.44 14.98 -0.42
N ASN A 135 -7.86 13.73 -0.33
CA ASN A 135 -7.01 12.55 -0.23
C ASN A 135 -7.63 11.37 -0.97
N SER A 136 -6.82 10.38 -1.30
CA SER A 136 -7.24 9.17 -2.01
C SER A 136 -6.67 7.93 -1.33
N ILE A 137 -7.38 6.82 -1.48
CA ILE A 137 -6.91 5.51 -1.05
C ILE A 137 -5.91 5.03 -2.10
N ILE A 138 -4.68 4.72 -1.68
CA ILE A 138 -3.61 4.30 -2.58
C ILE A 138 -3.26 2.84 -2.37
N ASP A 139 -2.90 2.19 -3.47
CA ASP A 139 -2.40 0.82 -3.51
C ASP A 139 -0.93 0.73 -3.03
N PRO A 140 -0.37 -0.49 -2.91
CA PRO A 140 1.01 -0.71 -2.46
C PRO A 140 2.11 -0.17 -3.41
N TRP A 141 1.73 0.31 -4.59
CA TRP A 141 2.61 0.95 -5.57
C TRP A 141 2.44 2.47 -5.60
N GLY A 142 1.50 3.01 -4.82
CA GLY A 142 1.28 4.43 -4.63
C GLY A 142 0.28 5.04 -5.60
N LYS A 143 -0.42 4.23 -6.39
CA LYS A 143 -1.48 4.67 -7.29
C LYS A 143 -2.82 4.65 -6.55
N ALA A 144 -3.69 5.62 -6.81
CA ALA A 144 -5.04 5.59 -6.25
C ALA A 144 -5.84 4.41 -6.83
N TYR A 145 -6.66 3.76 -6.01
CA TYR A 145 -7.62 2.77 -6.51
C TYR A 145 -8.62 3.43 -7.46
N GLN A 146 -8.96 2.73 -8.55
CA GLN A 146 -9.99 3.16 -9.48
C GLN A 146 -11.32 2.49 -9.13
N TYR A 147 -12.37 3.29 -9.08
CA TYR A 147 -13.74 2.84 -8.87
C TYR A 147 -14.58 3.31 -10.06
N ASP A 148 -15.15 2.37 -10.80
CA ASP A 148 -16.08 2.62 -11.89
C ASP A 148 -17.46 2.10 -11.49
N PRO A 149 -18.44 2.98 -11.21
CA PRO A 149 -19.81 2.55 -10.88
C PRO A 149 -20.60 2.03 -12.08
N GLU A 150 -20.17 2.30 -13.31
CA GLU A 150 -20.85 1.90 -14.55
C GLU A 150 -19.81 1.42 -15.58
N PRO A 151 -19.12 0.29 -15.30
CA PRO A 151 -18.07 -0.21 -16.16
C PRO A 151 -18.59 -0.49 -17.57
N LYS A 152 -17.98 0.17 -18.56
CA LYS A 152 -18.40 0.10 -19.98
C LYS A 152 -18.21 -1.27 -20.61
N ASN A 153 -17.33 -2.06 -20.02
CA ASN A 153 -17.12 -3.45 -20.41
C ASN A 153 -17.96 -4.30 -19.47
N GLU A 154 -19.20 -4.57 -19.87
CA GLU A 154 -20.03 -5.61 -19.27
C GLU A 154 -19.38 -6.98 -19.56
N SER A 155 -18.23 -7.30 -18.95
CA SER A 155 -17.90 -8.71 -18.76
C SER A 155 -18.95 -9.26 -17.81
N ASP A 156 -19.67 -10.29 -18.23
CA ASP A 156 -20.71 -11.02 -17.48
C ASP A 156 -20.25 -11.50 -16.06
N ASP A 157 -18.97 -11.32 -15.74
CA ASP A 157 -18.31 -11.68 -14.47
C ASP A 157 -18.38 -10.60 -13.38
N LEU A 158 -18.99 -9.43 -13.61
CA LEU A 158 -19.11 -8.38 -12.59
C LEU A 158 -20.12 -8.77 -11.50
N LEU A 159 -19.62 -9.29 -10.38
CA LEU A 159 -20.44 -9.76 -9.27
C LEU A 159 -21.22 -8.63 -8.55
N PHE A 160 -20.69 -7.41 -8.55
CA PHE A 160 -21.21 -6.31 -7.72
C PHE A 160 -21.84 -5.13 -8.47
N GLY A 161 -21.85 -5.15 -9.81
CA GLY A 161 -22.40 -4.05 -10.64
C GLY A 161 -21.59 -2.75 -10.58
N TYR A 162 -20.35 -2.82 -10.08
CA TYR A 162 -19.31 -1.80 -10.17
C TYR A 162 -17.97 -2.52 -10.42
N GLU A 163 -16.98 -1.79 -10.90
CA GLU A 163 -15.60 -2.26 -11.00
C GLU A 163 -14.72 -1.50 -10.00
N LEU A 164 -13.87 -2.23 -9.28
CA LEU A 164 -12.89 -1.66 -8.37
C LEU A 164 -11.54 -2.33 -8.65
N SER A 165 -10.53 -1.53 -8.98
CA SER A 165 -9.23 -2.05 -9.41
C SER A 165 -8.03 -1.27 -8.86
N SER A 166 -6.91 -1.99 -8.73
CA SER A 166 -5.57 -1.43 -8.54
C SER A 166 -4.78 -1.58 -9.84
N ALA A 167 -4.03 -0.54 -10.20
CA ALA A 167 -3.19 -0.50 -11.39
C ALA A 167 -1.91 -1.36 -11.29
N GLY A 168 -1.74 -2.09 -10.19
CA GLY A 168 -0.61 -3.00 -10.04
C GLY A 168 0.77 -2.32 -10.05
N PRO A 169 1.83 -3.12 -10.25
CA PRO A 169 3.21 -2.65 -10.31
C PRO A 169 3.54 -1.61 -11.36
N ASP A 170 2.85 -1.60 -12.50
CA ASP A 170 3.14 -0.68 -13.60
C ASP A 170 2.46 0.70 -13.43
N GLY A 171 1.45 0.78 -12.56
CA GLY A 171 0.73 2.01 -12.23
C GLY A 171 -0.21 2.52 -13.33
N SER A 172 -0.50 1.68 -14.32
CA SER A 172 -1.34 1.93 -15.49
C SER A 172 -2.56 1.02 -15.48
N PHE A 173 -3.75 1.59 -15.61
CA PHE A 173 -4.98 0.79 -15.71
C PHE A 173 -5.21 0.29 -17.14
N GLY A 174 -5.89 -0.85 -17.26
CA GLY A 174 -6.19 -1.56 -18.51
C GLY A 174 -5.11 -2.55 -18.94
N THR A 175 -4.26 -3.01 -18.01
CA THR A 175 -3.12 -3.90 -18.27
C THR A 175 -3.33 -5.27 -17.62
N GLU A 176 -2.47 -6.23 -17.95
CA GLU A 176 -2.58 -7.61 -17.43
C GLU A 176 -2.25 -7.72 -15.93
N ASP A 177 -1.58 -6.72 -15.34
CA ASP A 177 -1.20 -6.68 -13.92
C ASP A 177 -2.21 -5.97 -13.03
N ASP A 178 -3.32 -5.50 -13.60
CA ASP A 178 -4.44 -4.95 -12.86
C ASP A 178 -5.04 -6.00 -11.92
N ILE A 179 -5.32 -5.57 -10.69
CA ILE A 179 -5.99 -6.40 -9.69
C ILE A 179 -7.40 -5.87 -9.53
N VAL A 180 -8.37 -6.64 -10.00
CA VAL A 180 -9.80 -6.30 -9.95
C VAL A 180 -10.47 -7.04 -8.80
N ALA A 181 -11.32 -6.36 -8.04
CA ALA A 181 -12.16 -6.99 -7.02
C ALA A 181 -13.15 -7.95 -7.70
N GLN A 182 -13.15 -9.22 -7.26
CA GLN A 182 -14.03 -10.29 -7.76
C GLN A 182 -15.19 -10.56 -6.82
#